data_AF-A0A9W9PME6-F1
#
_entry.id   AF-A0A9W9PME6-F1
#
_cell.length_a   1.000
_cell.length_b   1.000
_cell.length_c   1.000
_cell.angle_alpha   90.00
_cell.angle_beta   90.00
_cell.angle_gamma   90.00
#
_symmetry.space_group_name_H-M   'P 1'
#
loop_
_entity.id
_entity.type
_entity.pdbx_description
1 polymer ?
#
loop_
_entity_poly.entity_id
_entity_poly.type
_entity_poly.pdbx_seq_one_letter_code
_entity_poly.pdbx_strand_id
1 'polypeptide(L)'
;MYISEEWLALEKEVLGRRPLISGSVDEVRAAYQETSEMLAQLYPAIDSYQVVDRKEVTDSGIAIRVYTPSKIESGAKLPVGVLSVHPSS
;
A
#
# COMPACT_ATOMS: atom_id res chain seq x y z
N MET A 1 -5.96 23.63 15.13
CA MET A 1 -5.65 22.28 14.59
C MET A 1 -4.20 22.02 14.91
N TYR A 2 -3.91 21.08 15.82
CA TYR A 2 -2.54 20.73 16.18
C TYR A 2 -2.15 19.50 15.35
N ILE A 3 -1.27 19.69 14.38
CA ILE A 3 -0.68 18.59 13.60
C ILE A 3 0.55 18.12 14.38
N SER A 4 0.72 16.81 14.57
CA SER A 4 1.90 16.29 15.28
C SER A 4 3.18 16.64 14.52
N GLU A 5 4.29 16.76 15.25
CA GLU A 5 5.59 17.06 14.64
C GLU A 5 6.01 16.02 13.60
N GLU A 6 5.64 14.76 13.81
CA GLU A 6 5.85 13.66 12.86
C GLU A 6 5.13 13.89 11.53
N TRP A 7 3.84 14.29 11.57
CA TRP A 7 3.08 14.61 10.37
C TRP A 7 3.64 15.85 9.65
N LEU A 8 4.13 16.85 10.40
CA LEU A 8 4.78 18.03 9.81
C LEU A 8 6.11 17.69 9.14
N ALA A 9 6.89 16.77 9.70
CA ALA A 9 8.12 16.28 9.09
C ALA A 9 7.83 15.52 7.79
N LEU A 10 6.87 14.59 7.81
CA LEU A 10 6.44 13.85 6.63
C LEU A 10 5.96 14.79 5.50
N GLU A 11 5.18 15.82 5.84
CA GLU A 11 4.73 16.81 4.86
C GLU A 11 5.89 17.60 4.26
N LYS A 12 6.87 18.02 5.06
CA LYS A 12 8.01 18.81 4.54
C LYS A 12 8.97 17.97 3.71
N GLU A 13 9.22 16.73 4.11
CA GLU A 13 10.33 15.95 3.58
C GLU A 13 9.93 15.11 2.37
N VAL A 14 8.69 14.61 2.35
CA VAL A 14 8.23 13.68 1.31
C VAL A 14 7.01 14.20 0.59
N LEU A 15 5.91 14.43 1.32
CA LEU A 15 4.65 14.75 0.65
C LEU A 15 4.70 16.12 -0.03
N GLY A 16 5.38 17.12 0.53
CA GLY A 16 5.50 18.46 -0.05
C GLY A 16 6.34 18.52 -1.34
N ARG A 17 7.03 17.41 -1.66
CA ARG A 17 7.78 17.23 -2.92
C ARG A 17 7.00 16.44 -3.97
N ARG A 18 5.79 15.97 -3.64
CA ARG A 18 4.97 15.19 -4.56
C ARG A 18 4.67 15.98 -5.84
N PRO A 19 4.69 15.35 -7.02
CA PRO A 19 4.23 16.00 -8.24
C PRO A 19 2.79 16.49 -8.06
N LEU A 20 2.47 17.65 -8.65
CA LEU A 20 1.11 18.14 -8.67
C LEU A 20 0.24 17.14 -9.44
N ILE A 21 -0.70 16.51 -8.73
CA ILE A 21 -1.63 15.55 -9.33
C ILE A 21 -2.69 16.35 -10.09
N SER A 22 -2.48 16.54 -11.39
CA SER A 22 -3.42 17.17 -12.31
C SER A 22 -3.23 16.61 -13.72
N GLY A 23 -4.23 16.80 -14.58
CA GLY A 23 -4.18 16.34 -15.97
C GLY A 23 -5.08 15.12 -16.24
N SER A 24 -4.65 14.31 -17.19
CA SER A 24 -5.31 13.08 -17.64
C SER A 24 -5.25 11.97 -16.58
N VAL A 25 -6.09 10.95 -16.74
CA VAL A 25 -6.14 9.78 -15.84
C VAL A 25 -4.77 9.09 -15.73
N ASP A 26 -4.03 8.99 -16.83
CA ASP A 26 -2.73 8.33 -16.84
C ASP A 26 -1.66 9.16 -16.13
N GLU A 27 -1.70 10.50 -16.26
CA GLU A 27 -0.83 11.41 -15.51
C GLU A 27 -1.12 11.34 -14.01
N VAL A 28 -2.40 11.26 -13.62
CA VAL A 28 -2.81 11.10 -12.23
C VAL A 28 -2.32 9.75 -11.65
N ARG A 29 -2.45 8.66 -12.42
CA ARG A 29 -1.95 7.33 -12.00
C ARG A 29 -0.44 7.32 -11.83
N ALA A 30 0.30 7.93 -12.77
CA ALA A 30 1.74 8.02 -12.69
C ALA A 30 2.19 8.83 -11.46
N ALA A 31 1.59 10.01 -11.23
CA ALA A 31 1.91 10.84 -10.09
C ALA A 31 1.58 10.16 -8.74
N TYR A 32 0.48 9.41 -8.67
CA TYR A 32 0.14 8.62 -7.50
C TYR A 32 1.13 7.48 -7.24
N GLN A 33 1.53 6.77 -8.31
CA GLN A 33 2.51 5.69 -8.23
C GLN A 33 3.87 6.22 -7.74
N GLU A 34 4.35 7.33 -8.31
CA GLU A 34 5.59 7.98 -7.88
C GLU A 34 5.55 8.39 -6.40
N THR A 35 4.45 9.02 -5.97
CA THR A 35 4.26 9.39 -4.57
C THR A 35 4.27 8.15 -3.64
N SER A 36 3.65 7.05 -4.08
CA SER A 36 3.62 5.80 -3.32
C SER A 36 5.01 5.17 -3.19
N GLU A 37 5.83 5.24 -4.24
CA GLU A 37 7.22 4.76 -4.22
C GLU A 37 8.12 5.60 -3.30
N MET A 38 7.94 6.92 -3.29
CA MET A 38 8.64 7.82 -2.35
C MET A 38 8.30 7.48 -0.90
N LEU A 39 7.03 7.22 -0.60
CA LEU A 39 6.59 6.82 0.73
C LEU A 39 7.09 5.44 1.12
N ALA A 40 7.09 4.49 0.19
CA ALA A 40 7.54 3.12 0.45
C ALA A 40 9.00 3.03 0.91
N GLN A 41 9.85 3.99 0.56
CA GLN A 41 11.25 4.06 1.02
C GLN A 41 11.38 4.43 2.51
N LEU A 42 10.37 5.07 3.10
CA LEU A 42 10.39 5.48 4.51
C LEU A 42 9.92 4.37 5.45
N TYR A 43 9.14 3.42 4.94
CA TYR A 43 8.58 2.33 5.72
C TYR A 43 9.38 1.05 5.48
N PRO A 44 9.43 0.16 6.48
CA PRO A 44 10.14 -1.10 6.30
C PRO A 44 9.54 -1.88 5.13
N ALA A 45 10.43 -2.44 4.30
CA ALA A 45 10.03 -3.20 3.13
C ALA A 45 9.16 -4.40 3.54
N ILE A 46 8.27 -4.85 2.64
CA ILE A 46 7.25 -5.86 2.94
C ILE A 46 7.88 -7.19 3.41
N ASP A 47 9.11 -7.47 2.99
CA ASP A 47 9.92 -8.62 3.40
C ASP A 47 10.36 -8.59 4.89
N SER A 48 10.27 -7.44 5.55
CA SER A 48 10.44 -7.34 7.01
C SER A 48 9.29 -8.00 7.79
N TYR A 49 8.12 -8.15 7.17
CA TYR A 49 6.99 -8.85 7.78
C TYR A 49 7.15 -10.36 7.57
N GLN A 50 7.03 -11.14 8.63
CA GLN A 50 7.07 -12.60 8.55
C GLN A 50 5.75 -13.13 7.97
N VAL A 51 5.59 -12.96 6.66
CA VAL A 51 4.42 -13.38 5.90
C VAL A 51 4.82 -14.20 4.66
N VAL A 52 3.96 -15.11 4.27
CA VAL A 52 3.94 -15.76 2.97
C VAL A 52 3.03 -14.94 2.05
N ASP A 53 3.62 -14.38 0.99
CA ASP A 53 2.92 -13.61 -0.05
C ASP A 53 2.52 -14.52 -1.21
N ARG A 54 1.23 -14.54 -1.55
CA ARG A 54 0.68 -15.29 -2.68
C ARG A 54 -0.17 -14.38 -3.55
N LYS A 55 0.07 -14.44 -4.86
CA LYS A 55 -0.75 -13.76 -5.87
C LYS A 55 -1.64 -14.78 -6.58
N GLU A 56 -2.91 -14.44 -6.72
CA GLU A 56 -3.93 -15.28 -7.35
C GLU A 56 -4.80 -14.42 -8.25
N VAL A 57 -5.37 -15.02 -9.29
CA VAL A 57 -6.37 -14.37 -10.14
C VAL A 57 -7.60 -15.26 -10.13
N THR A 58 -8.76 -14.70 -9.80
CA THR A 58 -10.02 -15.44 -9.79
C THR A 58 -10.44 -15.79 -11.22
N ASP A 59 -11.36 -16.75 -11.37
CA ASP A 59 -11.96 -17.08 -12.67
C ASP A 59 -12.68 -15.88 -13.33
N SER A 60 -13.09 -14.91 -12.50
CA SER A 60 -13.67 -13.63 -12.93
C SER A 60 -12.62 -12.56 -13.29
N GLY A 61 -11.33 -12.89 -13.26
CA GLY A 61 -10.23 -11.99 -13.62
C GLY A 61 -9.78 -11.01 -12.52
N ILE A 62 -10.24 -11.19 -11.28
CA ILE A 62 -9.85 -10.31 -10.16
C ILE A 62 -8.51 -10.76 -9.60
N ALA A 63 -7.51 -9.88 -9.63
CA ALA A 63 -6.23 -10.12 -9.00
C ALA A 63 -6.33 -9.95 -7.47
N ILE A 64 -5.93 -10.98 -6.73
CA ILE A 64 -5.89 -11.01 -5.27
C ILE A 64 -4.44 -11.23 -4.83
N ARG A 65 -3.99 -10.49 -3.81
CA ARG A 65 -2.72 -10.72 -3.14
C ARG A 65 -2.97 -11.04 -1.68
N VAL A 66 -2.54 -12.22 -1.25
CA VAL A 66 -2.78 -12.78 0.09
C VAL A 66 -1.48 -12.74 0.87
N TYR A 67 -1.51 -12.16 2.07
CA TYR A 67 -0.40 -12.17 3.01
C TYR A 67 -0.80 -13.03 4.22
N THR A 68 -0.15 -14.18 4.38
CA THR A 68 -0.41 -15.10 5.51
C THR A 68 0.77 -15.07 6.48
N PRO A 69 0.59 -14.86 7.79
CA PRO A 69 1.71 -14.92 8.74
C PRO A 69 2.46 -16.25 8.70
N SER A 70 3.79 -16.22 8.73
CA SER A 70 4.63 -17.42 8.59
C SER A 70 4.73 -18.25 9.87
N LYS A 71 4.42 -17.66 11.03
CA LYS A 71 4.41 -18.32 12.34
C LYS A 71 2.99 -18.50 12.82
N ILE A 72 2.34 -19.54 12.28
CA ILE A 72 1.00 -19.93 12.69
C ILE A 72 1.05 -21.33 13.29
N GLU A 73 0.29 -21.56 14.35
CA GLU A 73 0.08 -22.92 14.85
C GLU A 73 -0.66 -23.73 13.78
N SER A 74 -0.23 -24.98 13.56
CA SER A 74 -0.84 -25.84 12.54
C SER A 74 -2.33 -26.05 12.86
N GLY A 75 -3.20 -25.74 11.89
CA GLY A 75 -4.66 -25.84 12.04
C GLY A 75 -5.34 -24.62 12.69
N ALA A 76 -4.60 -23.57 13.05
CA ALA A 76 -5.19 -22.34 13.56
C ALA A 76 -6.05 -21.65 12.50
N LYS A 77 -7.29 -21.30 12.86
CA LYS A 77 -8.15 -20.42 12.05
C LYS A 77 -7.85 -18.99 12.42
N LEU A 78 -7.39 -18.21 11.46
CA LEU A 78 -7.08 -16.79 11.65
C LEU A 78 -8.23 -15.91 11.13
N PRO A 79 -8.46 -14.75 11.76
CA PRO A 79 -9.33 -13.73 11.17
C PRO A 79 -8.74 -13.26 9.84
N VAL A 80 -9.59 -13.05 8.84
CA VAL A 80 -9.20 -12.54 7.52
C VAL A 80 -9.53 -11.06 7.45
N GLY A 81 -8.50 -10.24 7.27
CA GLY A 81 -8.66 -8.83 6.89
C GLY A 81 -8.78 -8.73 5.37
N VAL A 82 -9.85 -8.11 4.87
CA VAL A 82 -10.04 -7.86 3.44
C VAL A 82 -9.83 -6.38 3.17
N LEU A 83 -8.80 -6.05 2.39
CA LEU A 83 -8.59 -4.71 1.85
C LEU A 83 -9.08 -4.70 0.41
N SER A 84 -10.24 -4.08 0.16
CA SER A 84 -10.71 -3.81 -1.19
C SER A 84 -10.18 -2.43 -1.61
N VAL A 85 -9.29 -2.40 -2.59
CA VAL A 85 -8.87 -1.15 -3.23
C VAL A 85 -9.84 -0.93 -4.39
N HIS A 86 -10.78 0.01 -4.24
CA HIS A 86 -11.69 0.34 -5.33
C HIS A 86 -10.87 0.85 -6.52
N PRO A 87 -10.95 0.21 -7.70
CA PRO A 87 -10.36 0.79 -8.90
C PRO A 87 -11.14 2.06 -9.24
N SER A 88 -10.44 3.18 -9.35
CA SER A 88 -11.00 4.43 -9.88
C SER A 88 -11.46 4.15 -11.32
N SER A 89 -12.78 4.15 -11.50
CA SER A 89 -13.47 4.02 -12.79
C SER A 89 -13.23 5.23 -13.69
#